data_AF-A0A0M9EC88-F1
#
_entry.id   AF-A0A0M9EC88-F1
#
_cell.length_a   1.000
_cell.length_b   1.000
_cell.length_c   1.000
_cell.angle_alpha   90.00
_cell.angle_beta   90.00
_cell.angle_gamma   90.00
#
_symmetry.space_group_name_H-M   'P 1'
#
loop_
_entity.id
_entity.type
_entity.pdbx_description
1 polymer ?
#
loop_
_entity_poly.entity_id
_entity_poly.type
_entity_poly.pdbx_seq_one_letter_code
_entity_poly.pdbx_strand_id
1 'polypeptide(L)'
;LQKGEAFECAGRVSEHFFVFPNGRVYQCPLCEDYPIHSYTINKDGLKPMPPINEQQLFDLSIPEGCVMNKLIQPGNISYDSEHHPINQIACCLLKEQVSAGL
;
A
#
# COMPACT_ATOMS: atom_id res chain seq x y z
N LEU A 1 -1.31 -12.69 -9.79
CA LEU A 1 -2.50 -13.25 -9.14
C LEU A 1 -3.08 -14.32 -10.06
N GLN A 2 -3.44 -15.48 -9.50
CA GLN A 2 -4.16 -16.51 -10.23
C GLN A 2 -5.55 -16.00 -10.60
N LYS A 3 -6.13 -16.56 -11.66
CA LYS A 3 -7.48 -16.19 -12.10
C LYS A 3 -8.48 -16.51 -10.98
N GLY A 4 -9.14 -15.48 -10.44
CA GLY A 4 -10.09 -15.59 -9.33
C GLY A 4 -9.52 -15.32 -7.93
N GLU A 5 -8.21 -15.10 -7.82
CA GLU A 5 -7.58 -14.67 -6.57
C GLU A 5 -7.95 -13.22 -6.26
N ALA A 6 -8.37 -12.94 -5.02
CA ALA A 6 -8.69 -11.59 -4.59
C ALA A 6 -7.41 -10.75 -4.44
N PHE A 7 -7.48 -9.48 -4.84
CA PHE A 7 -6.38 -8.55 -4.60
C PHE A 7 -6.29 -8.17 -3.11
N GLU A 8 -5.09 -8.23 -2.55
CA GLU A 8 -4.81 -7.79 -1.18
C GLU A 8 -3.79 -6.65 -1.14
N CYS A 9 -4.13 -5.56 -0.45
CA CYS A 9 -3.19 -4.48 -0.18
C CYS A 9 -2.29 -4.86 1.01
N ALA A 10 -0.97 -4.92 0.80
CA ALA A 10 -0.01 -5.21 1.86
C ALA A 10 -0.09 -4.21 3.03
N GLY A 11 -0.43 -2.94 2.77
CA GLY A 11 -0.65 -1.94 3.83
C GLY A 11 -1.82 -2.27 4.76
N ARG A 12 -2.73 -3.16 4.34
CA ARG A 12 -3.89 -3.63 5.12
C ARG A 12 -3.65 -4.98 5.78
N VAL A 13 -3.01 -5.92 5.08
CA VAL A 13 -2.91 -7.33 5.53
C VAL A 13 -1.56 -7.68 6.16
N SER A 14 -0.59 -6.76 6.18
CA SER A 14 0.72 -6.95 6.81
C SER A 14 1.08 -5.80 7.77
N GLU A 15 1.91 -6.11 8.76
CA GLU A 15 2.42 -5.13 9.73
C GLU A 15 3.82 -4.63 9.35
N HIS A 16 3.92 -3.93 8.21
CA HIS A 16 5.16 -3.28 7.79
C HIS A 16 5.16 -1.79 8.13
N PHE A 17 6.24 -1.33 8.74
CA PHE A 17 6.45 0.08 9.10
C PHE A 17 7.77 0.59 8.54
N PHE A 18 7.71 1.70 7.79
CA PHE A 18 8.85 2.41 7.25
C PHE A 18 9.04 3.70 8.05
N VAL A 19 10.09 3.74 8.88
CA VAL A 19 10.35 4.84 9.82
C VAL A 19 11.40 5.79 9.24
N PHE A 20 11.09 7.09 9.20
CA PHE A 20 11.97 8.12 8.63
C PHE A 20 12.55 9.02 9.73
N PRO A 21 13.75 9.62 9.52
CA PRO A 21 14.38 10.51 10.50
C PRO A 21 13.55 11.75 10.88
N ASN A 22 12.60 12.15 10.03
CA ASN A 22 11.68 13.26 10.29
C ASN A 22 10.53 12.89 11.24
N GLY A 23 10.51 11.67 11.77
CA GLY A 23 9.48 11.17 12.68
C GLY A 23 8.22 10.66 12.00
N ARG A 24 8.14 10.66 10.65
CA ARG A 24 7.03 10.05 9.92
C ARG A 24 7.22 8.54 9.81
N VAL A 25 6.12 7.82 9.91
CA VAL A 25 6.08 6.36 9.78
C VAL A 25 4.98 5.97 8.80
N TYR A 26 5.38 5.31 7.73
CA TYR A 26 4.52 4.88 6.64
C TYR A 26 4.29 3.36 6.68
N GLN A 27 3.16 2.92 6.12
CA GLN A 27 2.90 1.49 5.90
C GLN A 27 3.05 1.10 4.42
N CYS A 28 2.97 2.08 3.50
CA CYS A 28 3.23 1.89 2.09
C CYS A 28 4.55 2.58 1.68
N PRO A 29 5.53 1.85 1.12
CA PRO A 29 6.81 2.41 0.71
C PRO A 29 6.69 3.45 -0.42
N LEU A 30 5.62 3.44 -1.21
CA LEU A 30 5.42 4.44 -2.27
C LEU A 30 5.06 5.83 -1.74
N CYS A 31 4.68 5.95 -0.46
CA CYS A 31 4.06 7.15 0.07
C CYS A 31 5.05 8.14 0.71
N GLU A 32 6.35 7.80 0.79
CA GLU A 32 7.35 8.53 1.57
C GLU A 32 7.47 10.02 1.23
N ASP A 33 7.26 10.38 -0.03
CA ASP A 33 7.34 11.76 -0.52
C ASP A 33 6.12 12.61 -0.13
N TYR A 34 5.03 11.98 0.32
CA TYR A 34 3.75 12.64 0.57
C TYR A 34 3.43 12.69 2.07
N PRO A 35 2.75 13.75 2.56
CA PRO A 35 2.44 13.91 3.98
C PRO A 35 1.25 13.03 4.45
N ILE A 36 1.09 11.83 3.92
CA ILE A 36 -0.04 10.92 4.17
C ILE A 36 0.29 9.75 5.11
N HIS A 37 1.48 9.73 5.70
CA HIS A 37 1.90 8.77 6.74
C HIS A 37 0.81 8.41 7.76
N SER A 38 0.72 7.13 8.07
CA SER A 38 -0.24 6.57 9.03
C SER A 38 0.09 6.93 10.49
N TYR A 39 1.37 7.10 10.82
CA TYR A 39 1.80 7.34 12.20
C TYR A 39 2.96 8.33 12.27
N THR A 40 3.11 8.95 13.43
CA THR A 40 4.33 9.67 13.82
C THR A 40 5.02 8.94 14.96
N ILE A 41 6.34 9.00 15.03
CA ILE A 41 7.13 8.47 16.13
C ILE A 41 7.90 9.60 16.82
N ASN A 42 7.84 9.63 18.15
CA ASN A 42 8.58 10.56 18.99
C ASN A 42 9.01 9.85 20.28
N LYS A 43 9.48 10.62 21.27
CA LYS A 43 9.96 10.09 22.56
C LYS A 43 8.90 9.28 23.32
N ASP A 44 7.62 9.58 23.10
CA ASP A 44 6.49 8.88 23.74
C ASP A 44 6.05 7.63 22.96
N GLY A 45 6.73 7.29 21.85
CA GLY A 45 6.42 6.16 21.00
C GLY A 45 5.65 6.53 19.72
N LEU A 46 4.98 5.52 19.15
CA LEU A 46 4.24 5.61 17.90
C LEU A 46 2.82 6.15 18.15
N LYS A 47 2.40 7.19 17.43
CA LYS A 47 1.08 7.83 17.55
C LYS A 47 0.39 7.84 16.17
N PRO A 48 -0.88 7.40 16.07
CA PRO A 48 -1.61 7.43 14.80
C PRO A 48 -1.89 8.87 14.37
N MET A 49 -1.85 9.11 13.06
CA MET A 49 -2.25 10.38 12.47
C MET A 49 -3.78 10.46 12.32
N PRO A 50 -4.38 11.67 12.41
CA PRO A 50 -5.79 11.84 12.06
C PRO A 50 -6.03 11.50 10.57
N PRO A 51 -7.27 11.12 10.20
CA PRO A 51 -7.64 10.98 8.80
C PRO A 51 -7.62 12.35 8.08
N ILE A 52 -7.34 12.43 6.78
CA ILE A 52 -7.11 11.32 5.83
C ILE A 52 -5.62 11.01 5.75
N ASN A 53 -5.26 9.73 5.94
CA ASN A 53 -3.92 9.19 5.77
C ASN A 53 -3.94 7.88 4.96
N GLU A 54 -2.81 7.19 4.82
CA GLU A 54 -2.69 5.93 4.08
C GLU A 54 -3.76 4.89 4.46
N GLN A 55 -4.15 4.79 5.73
CA GLN A 55 -5.13 3.79 6.19
C GLN A 55 -6.47 3.96 5.49
N GLN A 56 -6.97 5.21 5.39
CA GLN A 56 -8.23 5.46 4.68
C GLN A 56 -8.11 5.22 3.17
N LEU A 57 -6.90 5.36 2.60
CA LEU A 57 -6.66 5.07 1.19
C LEU A 57 -6.56 3.56 0.93
N PHE A 58 -6.03 2.78 1.87
CA PHE A 58 -5.96 1.31 1.77
C PHE A 58 -7.33 0.64 1.83
N ASP A 59 -8.32 1.29 2.44
CA ASP A 59 -9.69 0.79 2.53
C ASP A 59 -10.46 0.92 1.20
N LEU A 60 -9.94 1.69 0.24
CA LEU A 60 -10.53 1.81 -1.08
C LEU A 60 -10.24 0.57 -1.93
N SER A 61 -11.23 0.14 -2.71
CA SER A 61 -11.10 -0.94 -3.68
C SER A 61 -11.35 -0.40 -5.09
N ILE A 62 -10.39 -0.63 -5.98
CA ILE A 62 -10.43 -0.18 -7.37
C ILE A 62 -10.06 -1.35 -8.30
N PRO A 63 -10.58 -1.40 -9.53
CA PRO A 63 -10.30 -2.51 -10.45
C PRO A 63 -8.82 -2.60 -10.86
N GLU A 64 -8.05 -1.52 -10.71
CA GLU A 64 -6.61 -1.47 -10.98
C GLU A 64 -5.75 -2.16 -9.90
N GLY A 65 -6.31 -2.53 -8.75
CA GLY A 65 -5.57 -3.10 -7.62
C GLY A 65 -5.08 -2.01 -6.64
N CYS A 66 -3.77 -1.75 -6.58
CA CYS A 66 -3.18 -0.85 -5.58
C CYS A 66 -3.59 0.62 -5.79
N VAL A 67 -4.42 1.13 -4.86
CA VAL A 67 -4.87 2.54 -4.82
C VAL A 67 -3.70 3.52 -4.79
N MET A 68 -2.67 3.25 -4.00
CA MET A 68 -1.50 4.13 -3.91
C MET A 68 -0.72 4.19 -5.21
N ASN A 69 -0.67 3.10 -5.98
CA ASN A 69 -0.02 3.12 -7.29
C ASN A 69 -0.82 3.98 -8.28
N LYS A 70 -2.15 3.86 -8.29
CA LYS A 70 -3.02 4.71 -9.12
C LYS A 70 -2.82 6.20 -8.82
N LEU A 71 -2.67 6.56 -7.54
CA LEU A 71 -2.50 7.96 -7.11
C LEU A 71 -1.09 8.50 -7.40
N ILE A 72 -0.05 7.73 -7.09
CA ILE A 72 1.34 8.21 -7.08
C ILE A 72 2.06 7.93 -8.40
N GLN A 73 1.73 6.83 -9.08
CA GLN A 73 2.38 6.37 -10.30
C GLN A 73 1.34 5.97 -11.38
N PRO A 74 0.41 6.87 -11.76
CA PRO A 74 -0.69 6.53 -12.67
C PRO A 74 -0.22 5.99 -14.04
N GLY A 75 1.00 6.34 -14.47
CA GLY A 75 1.59 5.86 -15.73
C GLY A 75 1.86 4.35 -15.77
N ASN A 76 1.81 3.65 -14.65
CA ASN A 76 1.96 2.18 -14.63
C ASN A 76 0.70 1.44 -15.09
N ILE A 77 -0.44 2.14 -15.20
CA ILE A 77 -1.75 1.54 -15.48
C ILE A 77 -2.11 1.77 -16.94
N SER A 78 -2.56 0.71 -17.60
CA SER A 78 -3.05 0.75 -18.97
C SER A 78 -4.48 0.21 -19.01
N TYR A 79 -5.27 0.77 -19.91
CA TYR A 79 -6.68 0.42 -20.10
C TYR A 79 -6.90 -0.07 -21.53
N ASP A 80 -7.87 -0.96 -21.70
CA ASP A 80 -8.33 -1.39 -23.01
C ASP A 80 -9.30 -0.36 -23.64
N SER A 81 -9.84 -0.69 -24.81
CA SER A 81 -10.79 0.17 -25.52
C SER A 81 -12.12 0.38 -24.78
N GLU A 82 -12.48 -0.50 -23.85
CA GLU A 82 -13.68 -0.42 -23.02
C GLU A 82 -13.40 0.28 -21.67
N HIS A 83 -12.19 0.81 -21.47
CA HIS A 83 -11.71 1.43 -20.23
C HIS A 83 -11.61 0.47 -19.03
N HIS A 84 -11.43 -0.82 -19.27
CA HIS A 84 -11.07 -1.76 -18.21
C HIS A 84 -9.55 -1.81 -18.06
N PRO A 85 -9.02 -1.88 -16.81
CA PRO A 85 -7.59 -2.05 -16.61
C PRO A 85 -7.14 -3.40 -17.16
N ILE A 86 -6.09 -3.38 -17.99
CA ILE A 86 -5.56 -4.58 -18.64
C ILE A 86 -5.00 -5.56 -17.59
N ASN A 87 -4.47 -5.03 -16.48
CA ASN A 87 -3.92 -5.80 -15.37
C ASN A 87 -4.19 -5.10 -14.03
N GLN A 88 -4.18 -5.88 -12.95
CA GLN A 88 -4.11 -5.36 -11.58
C GLN A 88 -2.64 -5.15 -11.17
N ILE A 89 -2.36 -4.05 -10.47
CA ILE A 89 -1.04 -3.71 -9.96
C ILE A 89 -0.96 -3.98 -8.47
N ALA A 90 0.00 -4.82 -8.09
CA ALA A 90 0.48 -4.93 -6.71
C ALA A 90 1.74 -4.08 -6.55
N CYS A 91 1.65 -3.01 -5.77
CA CYS A 91 2.76 -2.07 -5.55
C CYS A 91 3.76 -2.53 -4.47
N CYS A 92 3.39 -3.51 -3.65
CA CYS A 92 4.18 -4.03 -2.54
C CYS A 92 4.12 -5.56 -2.58
N LEU A 93 5.25 -6.21 -2.35
CA LEU A 93 5.30 -7.67 -2.24
C LEU A 93 4.88 -8.09 -0.83
N LEU A 94 3.91 -8.99 -0.74
CA LEU A 94 3.68 -9.79 0.47
C LEU A 94 4.82 -10.80 0.58
N LYS A 95 5.56 -10.76 1.69
CA LYS A 95 6.58 -11.77 1.97
C LYS A 95 5.94 -12.90 2.76
N GLU A 96 5.87 -14.08 2.16
CA GLU A 96 5.45 -15.30 2.86
C GLU A 96 6.64 -15.97 3.54
N GLN A 97 6.43 -16.50 4.74
CA GLN A 97 7.44 -17.28 5.46
C GLN A 97 7.50 -18.69 4.84
N VAL A 98 8.65 -19.05 4.26
CA VAL A 98 8.90 -20.43 3.83
C VAL A 98 9.25 -21.25 5.07
N SER A 99 8.39 -22.19 5.45
CA SER A 99 8.76 -23.21 6.45
C SER A 99 9.83 -24.10 5.85
N ALA A 100 10.98 -24.24 6.52
CA ALA A 100 11.96 -25.25 6.15
C ALA A 100 11.26 -26.62 6.22
N GLY A 101 11.12 -27.29 5.08
CA GLY A 101 10.55 -28.63 5.03
C GLY A 101 11.39 -29.57 5.90
N LEU A 102 10.74 -30.26 6.84
CA LEU A 102 11.29 -31.42 7.53
C LEU A 102 11.19 -32.65 6.62
#